data_AF-A0A9D8LR42-F1
#
_entry.id   AF-A0A9D8LR42-F1
#
_cell.length_a   1.000
_cell.length_b   1.000
_cell.length_c   1.000
_cell.angle_alpha   90.00
_cell.angle_beta   90.00
_cell.angle_gamma   90.00
#
_symmetry.space_group_name_H-M   'P 1'
#
loop_
_entity.id
_entity.type
_entity.pdbx_description
1 polymer ?
#
loop_
_entity_poly.entity_id
_entity_poly.type
_entity_poly.pdbx_seq_one_letter_code
_entity_poly.pdbx_strand_id
1 'polypeptide(L)'
;MSATELLVTIFLSGMMALVGQGARTVIGLKKLNDANAGKDPGQADLFLASRLLISLMIGFIAGVLAAFALSLEKLIGAGKITPEILLGIAAAGYVGSDFIEGFIAKTPAVTAGAGPGVSASGSGAGTASGSASDGLAAGSGTQSILASQINAEAAGLRAEVASIRSLLAGNMTEAGWSLLSGASGATPLTPELVARLFVPETPLGNIRRHLPNVRAGLRAYGLIDRDMLLMALATIRAETEGFVPIDEFQSQYNTEKVPFDLYEPDTPIGKKLGNTEAGDGARFKGRGFVQLTGRWNYAELGKQINVDLVAQPELANDPKIAGQLLACFLANKEDAIRTALAAGDLKTARKLVNGGSHGFDRFKDAYDKGIKFIPDGVEV
;
A
#
# COMPACT_ATOMS: atom_id res chain seq x y z
N MET A 1 -14.23 17.57 -34.20
CA MET A 1 -15.11 17.52 -33.02
C MET A 1 -15.73 18.90 -32.85
N SER A 2 -17.06 19.00 -32.82
CA SER A 2 -17.74 20.28 -32.63
C SER A 2 -17.65 20.75 -31.17
N ALA A 3 -17.76 22.07 -30.92
CA ALA A 3 -17.76 22.60 -29.56
C ALA A 3 -18.90 22.01 -28.70
N THR A 4 -20.02 21.67 -29.33
CA THR A 4 -21.17 21.02 -28.69
C THR A 4 -20.85 19.58 -28.29
N GLU A 5 -20.20 18.78 -29.15
CA GLU A 5 -19.75 17.43 -28.83
C GLU A 5 -18.74 17.42 -27.67
N LEU A 6 -17.84 18.41 -27.65
CA LEU A 6 -16.88 18.61 -26.57
C LEU A 6 -17.55 18.83 -25.22
N LEU A 7 -18.51 19.73 -25.18
CA LEU A 7 -19.29 20.01 -23.97
C LEU A 7 -20.06 18.79 -23.50
N VAL A 8 -20.70 18.05 -24.41
CA VAL A 8 -21.48 16.85 -24.08
C VAL A 8 -20.58 15.74 -23.52
N THR A 9 -19.42 15.49 -24.11
CA THR A 9 -18.49 14.45 -23.64
C THR A 9 -17.87 14.78 -22.29
N ILE A 10 -17.47 16.04 -22.08
CA ILE A 10 -16.96 16.50 -20.78
C ILE A 10 -18.04 16.35 -19.70
N PHE A 11 -19.26 16.81 -20.01
CA PHE A 11 -20.37 16.73 -19.07
C PHE A 11 -20.74 15.30 -18.72
N LEU A 12 -20.88 14.43 -19.72
CA LEU A 12 -21.22 13.02 -19.53
C LEU A 12 -20.14 12.26 -18.73
N SER A 13 -18.86 12.55 -18.99
CA SER A 13 -17.75 11.93 -18.26
C SER A 13 -17.74 12.34 -16.79
N GLY A 14 -17.96 13.62 -16.50
CA GLY A 14 -18.12 14.11 -15.13
C GLY A 14 -19.34 13.48 -14.44
N MET A 15 -20.47 13.37 -15.14
CA MET A 15 -21.68 12.71 -14.62
C MET A 15 -21.43 11.22 -14.30
N MET A 16 -20.63 10.53 -15.09
CA MET A 16 -20.35 9.11 -14.84
C MET A 16 -19.41 8.88 -13.67
N ALA A 17 -18.43 9.76 -13.50
CA ALA A 17 -17.58 9.75 -12.32
C ALA A 17 -18.36 10.11 -11.03
N LEU A 18 -19.38 10.96 -11.12
CA LEU A 18 -20.32 11.22 -10.01
C LEU A 18 -21.07 9.95 -9.59
N VAL A 19 -21.49 9.10 -10.52
CA VAL A 19 -22.16 7.83 -10.19
C VAL A 19 -21.21 6.90 -9.42
N GLY A 20 -19.95 6.80 -9.84
CA GLY A 20 -18.92 6.07 -9.09
C GLY A 20 -18.73 6.61 -7.68
N GLN A 21 -18.59 7.92 -7.53
CA GLN A 21 -18.45 8.56 -6.22
C GLN A 21 -19.71 8.41 -5.35
N GLY A 22 -20.90 8.41 -5.95
CA GLY A 22 -22.17 8.15 -5.27
C GLY A 22 -22.24 6.74 -4.68
N ALA A 23 -21.78 5.72 -5.40
CA ALA A 23 -21.70 4.35 -4.88
C ALA A 23 -20.80 4.27 -3.63
N ARG A 24 -19.67 5.00 -3.65
CA ARG A 24 -18.76 5.13 -2.50
C ARG A 24 -19.44 5.84 -1.31
N THR A 25 -20.19 6.90 -1.56
CA THR A 25 -20.97 7.59 -0.52
C THR A 25 -21.96 6.65 0.17
N VAL A 26 -22.70 5.84 -0.58
CA VAL A 26 -23.69 4.91 -0.02
C VAL A 26 -23.01 3.90 0.91
N ILE A 27 -21.86 3.37 0.51
CA ILE A 27 -21.05 2.46 1.36
C ILE A 27 -20.54 3.21 2.60
N GLY A 28 -20.10 4.46 2.46
CA GLY A 28 -19.67 5.31 3.57
C GLY A 28 -20.79 5.60 4.57
N LEU A 29 -21.99 5.89 4.08
CA LEU A 29 -23.21 6.09 4.89
C LEU A 29 -23.60 4.82 5.64
N LYS A 30 -23.52 3.65 5.00
CA LYS A 30 -23.74 2.37 5.66
C LYS A 30 -22.73 2.15 6.79
N LYS A 31 -21.45 2.41 6.54
CA LYS A 31 -20.39 2.31 7.56
C LYS A 31 -20.59 3.28 8.72
N LEU A 32 -21.01 4.52 8.44
CA LEU A 32 -21.31 5.51 9.47
C LEU A 32 -22.54 5.10 10.28
N ASN A 33 -23.57 4.55 9.65
CA ASN A 33 -24.75 4.01 10.33
C ASN A 33 -24.39 2.80 11.20
N ASP A 34 -23.59 1.86 10.67
CA ASP A 34 -23.11 0.67 11.40
C ASP A 34 -22.20 1.09 12.58
N ALA A 35 -21.37 2.12 12.42
CA ALA A 35 -20.50 2.65 13.48
C ALA A 35 -21.26 3.45 14.55
N ASN A 36 -22.40 4.03 14.19
CA ASN A 36 -23.30 4.70 15.12
C ASN A 36 -24.30 3.71 15.77
N ALA A 37 -24.38 2.48 15.28
CA ALA A 37 -25.22 1.45 15.88
C ALA A 37 -24.69 1.08 17.27
N GLY A 38 -25.44 1.48 18.31
CA GLY A 38 -25.06 1.27 19.71
C GLY A 38 -24.46 2.49 20.42
N LYS A 39 -24.31 3.63 19.74
CA LYS A 39 -23.96 4.91 20.38
C LYS A 39 -25.21 5.66 20.83
N ASP A 40 -25.12 6.37 21.95
CA ASP A 40 -26.18 7.28 22.37
C ASP A 40 -26.34 8.45 21.37
N PRO A 41 -27.55 9.03 21.20
CA PRO A 41 -27.84 10.05 20.19
C PRO A 41 -26.93 11.29 20.24
N GLY A 42 -26.34 11.60 21.40
CA GLY A 42 -25.41 12.73 21.58
C GLY A 42 -23.95 12.43 21.21
N GLN A 43 -23.60 11.16 20.97
CA GLN A 43 -22.25 10.70 20.60
C GLN A 43 -22.17 10.13 19.18
N ALA A 44 -23.30 10.08 18.47
CA ALA A 44 -23.34 9.63 17.08
C ALA A 44 -22.68 10.65 16.16
N ASP A 45 -21.80 10.16 15.28
CA ASP A 45 -21.15 11.01 14.28
C ASP A 45 -22.19 11.46 13.25
N LEU A 46 -22.38 12.77 13.13
CA LEU A 46 -23.41 13.33 12.26
C LEU A 46 -22.97 13.34 10.80
N PHE A 47 -23.89 12.96 9.92
CA PHE A 47 -23.71 13.11 8.49
C PHE A 47 -23.66 14.59 8.10
N LEU A 48 -22.54 15.02 7.51
CA LEU A 48 -22.34 16.38 7.01
C LEU A 48 -22.59 16.44 5.50
N ALA A 49 -23.74 16.98 5.10
CA ALA A 49 -24.11 17.15 3.69
C ALA A 49 -23.10 17.98 2.89
N SER A 50 -22.41 18.92 3.54
CA SER A 50 -21.34 19.73 2.93
C SER A 50 -20.14 18.89 2.48
N ARG A 51 -19.75 17.87 3.25
CA ARG A 51 -18.66 16.95 2.88
C ARG A 51 -19.04 16.05 1.71
N LEU A 52 -20.31 15.66 1.63
CA LEU A 52 -20.83 14.92 0.48
C LEU A 52 -20.72 15.74 -0.81
N LEU A 53 -21.17 17.00 -0.79
CA LEU A 53 -21.12 17.86 -1.98
C LEU A 53 -19.69 18.08 -2.48
N ILE A 54 -18.74 18.31 -1.56
CA ILE A 54 -17.32 18.47 -1.92
C ILE A 54 -16.77 17.18 -2.54
N SER A 55 -17.07 16.03 -1.95
CA SER A 55 -16.60 14.73 -2.43
C SER A 55 -17.17 14.39 -3.82
N LEU A 56 -18.46 14.68 -4.06
CA LEU A 56 -19.08 14.55 -5.38
C LEU A 56 -18.42 15.48 -6.41
N MET A 57 -18.14 16.74 -6.04
CA MET A 57 -17.46 17.69 -6.93
C MET A 57 -16.05 17.21 -7.32
N ILE A 58 -15.31 16.62 -6.38
CA ILE A 58 -13.99 16.02 -6.65
C ILE A 58 -14.13 14.84 -7.63
N GLY A 59 -15.12 13.97 -7.43
CA GLY A 59 -15.42 12.86 -8.35
C GLY A 59 -15.73 13.36 -9.77
N PHE A 60 -16.55 14.41 -9.90
CA PHE A 60 -16.86 15.03 -11.20
C PHE A 60 -15.59 15.55 -11.91
N ILE A 61 -14.74 16.28 -11.19
CA ILE A 61 -13.48 16.83 -11.72
C ILE A 61 -12.55 15.70 -12.17
N ALA A 62 -12.41 14.64 -11.37
CA ALA A 62 -11.62 13.46 -11.73
C ALA A 62 -12.12 12.80 -13.02
N GLY A 63 -13.45 12.70 -13.22
CA GLY A 63 -14.06 12.19 -14.45
C GLY A 63 -13.75 13.04 -15.68
N VAL A 64 -13.81 14.36 -15.53
CA VAL A 64 -13.46 15.30 -16.61
C VAL A 64 -11.97 15.16 -16.98
N LEU A 65 -11.08 15.10 -15.98
CA LEU A 65 -9.65 14.92 -16.19
C LEU A 65 -9.32 13.56 -16.84
N ALA A 66 -10.02 12.49 -16.45
CA ALA A 66 -9.88 11.16 -17.06
C ALA A 66 -10.30 11.18 -18.54
N ALA A 67 -11.37 11.89 -18.89
CA ALA A 67 -11.80 12.06 -20.27
C ALA A 67 -10.74 12.78 -21.11
N PHE A 68 -10.10 13.83 -20.58
CA PHE A 68 -8.97 14.50 -21.23
C PHE A 68 -7.75 13.58 -21.39
N ALA A 69 -7.42 12.78 -20.37
CA ALA A 69 -6.29 11.84 -20.41
C ALA A 69 -6.49 10.72 -21.46
N LEU A 70 -7.72 10.26 -21.65
CA LEU A 70 -8.07 9.22 -22.63
C LEU A 70 -8.14 9.72 -24.08
N SER A 71 -7.89 11.03 -24.32
CA SER A 71 -8.02 11.71 -25.61
C SER A 71 -9.44 11.66 -26.17
N LEU A 72 -10.16 12.78 -26.10
CA LEU A 72 -11.59 12.89 -26.43
C LEU A 72 -11.97 12.38 -27.82
N GLU A 73 -11.03 12.34 -28.76
CA GLU A 73 -11.24 11.78 -30.10
C GLU A 73 -11.56 10.27 -30.08
N LYS A 74 -11.03 9.50 -29.11
CA LYS A 74 -11.37 8.07 -28.94
C LYS A 74 -12.72 7.84 -28.26
N LEU A 75 -13.21 8.83 -27.52
CA LEU A 75 -14.53 8.77 -26.88
C LEU A 75 -15.68 8.95 -27.89
N ILE A 76 -15.40 9.51 -29.07
CA ILE A 76 -16.42 9.85 -30.08
C ILE A 76 -16.16 9.18 -31.43
N GLY A 77 -14.92 8.76 -31.72
CA GLY A 77 -14.42 8.30 -33.03
C GLY A 77 -15.07 7.07 -33.67
N ALA A 78 -16.19 6.55 -33.17
CA ALA A 78 -17.04 5.60 -33.88
C ALA A 78 -18.53 5.66 -33.47
N GLY A 79 -18.98 6.74 -32.82
CA GLY A 79 -20.40 6.93 -32.48
C GLY A 79 -20.99 5.92 -31.49
N LYS A 80 -20.17 5.24 -30.67
CA LYS A 80 -20.67 4.39 -29.58
C LYS A 80 -19.85 4.64 -28.32
N ILE A 81 -20.42 5.45 -27.44
CA ILE A 81 -20.05 5.44 -26.03
C ILE A 81 -20.40 4.04 -25.52
N THR A 82 -19.40 3.20 -25.33
CA THR A 82 -19.63 1.82 -24.91
C THR A 82 -19.74 1.76 -23.38
N PRO A 83 -20.52 0.80 -22.82
CA PRO A 83 -20.65 0.62 -21.37
C PRO A 83 -19.30 0.46 -20.65
N GLU A 84 -18.29 -0.07 -21.32
CA GLU A 84 -16.94 -0.28 -20.79
C GLU A 84 -16.19 1.04 -20.56
N ILE A 85 -16.35 2.01 -21.47
CA ILE A 85 -15.77 3.35 -21.33
C ILE A 85 -16.47 4.09 -20.18
N LEU A 86 -17.80 3.98 -20.10
CA LEU A 86 -18.58 4.57 -19.01
C LEU A 86 -18.20 3.98 -17.65
N LEU A 87 -17.99 2.66 -17.59
CA LEU A 87 -17.55 1.97 -16.39
C LEU A 87 -16.12 2.35 -16.00
N GLY A 88 -15.22 2.52 -16.98
CA GLY A 88 -13.86 3.01 -16.75
C GLY A 88 -13.83 4.44 -16.19
N ILE A 89 -14.69 5.32 -16.68
CA ILE A 89 -14.83 6.69 -16.17
C ILE A 89 -15.49 6.70 -14.78
N ALA A 90 -16.48 5.86 -14.54
CA ALA A 90 -17.08 5.69 -13.21
C ALA A 90 -16.06 5.15 -12.19
N ALA A 91 -15.21 4.21 -12.60
CA ALA A 91 -14.11 3.70 -11.79
C ALA A 91 -13.05 4.77 -11.52
N ALA A 92 -12.75 5.63 -12.51
CA ALA A 92 -11.87 6.77 -12.31
C ALA A 92 -12.47 7.80 -11.32
N GLY A 93 -13.79 7.99 -11.30
CA GLY A 93 -14.46 8.76 -10.24
C GLY A 93 -14.34 8.13 -8.86
N TYR A 94 -14.47 6.80 -8.79
CA TYR A 94 -14.38 6.02 -7.54
C TYR A 94 -12.97 6.00 -6.94
N VAL A 95 -11.93 5.92 -7.79
CA VAL A 95 -10.51 5.78 -7.42
C VAL A 95 -9.76 7.12 -7.44
N GLY A 96 -10.07 8.00 -8.39
CA GLY A 96 -9.38 9.28 -8.60
C GLY A 96 -9.63 10.31 -7.49
N SER A 97 -10.75 10.19 -6.76
CA SER A 97 -11.00 11.01 -5.58
C SER A 97 -9.97 10.78 -4.48
N ASP A 98 -9.47 9.56 -4.28
CA ASP A 98 -8.40 9.26 -3.30
C ASP A 98 -7.07 9.90 -3.68
N PHE A 99 -6.79 9.98 -4.99
CA PHE A 99 -5.58 10.63 -5.49
C PHE A 99 -5.65 12.15 -5.28
N ILE A 100 -6.79 12.77 -5.57
CA ILE A 100 -6.99 14.22 -5.38
C ILE A 100 -7.10 14.57 -3.90
N GLU A 101 -7.82 13.79 -3.08
CA GLU A 101 -7.90 14.00 -1.62
C GLU A 101 -6.54 13.76 -0.96
N GLY A 102 -5.78 12.75 -1.39
CA GLY A 102 -4.41 12.51 -0.93
C GLY A 102 -3.41 13.59 -1.37
N PHE A 103 -3.64 14.22 -2.53
CA PHE A 103 -2.88 15.37 -3.00
C PHE A 103 -3.25 16.64 -2.23
N ILE A 104 -4.55 16.90 -2.01
CA ILE A 104 -5.08 18.02 -1.22
C ILE A 104 -4.63 17.92 0.25
N ALA A 105 -4.58 16.71 0.81
CA ALA A 105 -4.08 16.47 2.17
C ALA A 105 -2.55 16.63 2.30
N LYS A 106 -1.81 16.54 1.18
CA LYS A 106 -0.36 16.73 1.13
C LYS A 106 0.06 18.15 0.74
N THR A 107 -0.82 18.93 0.12
CA THR A 107 -0.65 20.37 0.03
C THR A 107 -1.04 21.01 1.37
N PRO A 108 -0.21 21.90 1.96
CA PRO A 108 -0.69 22.72 3.07
C PRO A 108 -1.94 23.45 2.60
N ALA A 109 -2.97 23.51 3.46
CA ALA A 109 -4.17 24.25 3.18
C ALA A 109 -3.78 25.62 2.60
N VAL A 110 -4.27 25.95 1.41
CA VAL A 110 -4.40 27.35 1.06
C VAL A 110 -5.35 27.87 2.12
N THR A 111 -4.78 28.49 3.15
CA THR A 111 -5.51 29.37 4.04
C THR A 111 -6.12 30.40 3.10
N ALA A 112 -7.39 30.18 2.75
CA ALA A 112 -8.28 31.28 2.48
C ALA A 112 -8.09 32.18 3.70
N GLY A 113 -7.34 33.26 3.50
CA GLY A 113 -7.05 34.21 4.56
C GLY A 113 -8.40 34.57 5.16
N ALA A 114 -8.61 34.13 6.39
CA ALA A 114 -9.55 34.80 7.26
C ALA A 114 -9.11 36.26 7.19
N GLY A 115 -9.94 37.08 6.54
CA GLY A 115 -9.76 38.52 6.50
C GLY A 115 -9.48 38.99 7.93
N PRO A 116 -8.58 39.97 8.10
CA PRO A 116 -8.19 40.43 9.42
C PRO A 116 -9.45 40.79 10.20
N GLY A 117 -9.61 40.13 11.35
CA GLY A 117 -10.69 40.39 12.28
C GLY A 117 -10.72 41.88 12.59
N VAL A 118 -11.86 42.49 12.27
CA VAL A 118 -12.19 43.84 12.71
C VAL A 118 -12.34 43.77 14.23
N SER A 119 -11.28 44.13 14.95
CA SER A 119 -11.39 44.70 16.29
C SER A 119 -11.04 46.17 16.17
N ALA A 120 -12.10 46.98 16.05
CA ALA A 120 -11.99 48.41 16.15
C ALA A 120 -11.71 48.79 17.61
N SER A 121 -10.55 49.38 17.89
CA SER A 121 -10.45 50.62 18.68
C SER A 121 -9.01 51.17 18.67
N GLY A 122 -8.87 52.48 18.45
CA GLY A 122 -7.83 53.27 19.09
C GLY A 122 -6.57 53.66 18.31
N SER A 123 -6.71 54.71 17.48
CA SER A 123 -5.81 55.88 17.35
C SER A 123 -4.30 55.73 17.08
N GLY A 124 -3.82 56.40 16.02
CA GLY A 124 -2.52 57.11 16.08
C GLY A 124 -1.60 57.03 14.84
N ALA A 125 -1.81 57.96 13.89
CA ALA A 125 -0.84 58.69 13.06
C ALA A 125 0.49 58.06 12.55
N GLY A 126 0.73 58.20 11.24
CA GLY A 126 1.94 58.92 10.75
C GLY A 126 3.01 58.19 9.94
N THR A 127 2.94 58.36 8.60
CA THR A 127 4.04 58.73 7.66
C THR A 127 5.25 57.81 7.35
N ALA A 128 5.33 57.46 6.06
CA ALA A 128 6.40 57.74 5.08
C ALA A 128 7.70 56.89 4.94
N SER A 129 7.85 56.38 3.71
CA SER A 129 9.04 56.32 2.81
C SER A 129 10.26 55.47 3.14
N GLY A 130 10.76 54.75 2.11
CA GLY A 130 12.15 54.26 2.06
C GLY A 130 12.39 53.13 1.06
N SER A 131 12.91 53.47 -0.12
CA SER A 131 13.47 52.56 -1.13
C SER A 131 14.87 52.07 -0.75
N ALA A 132 15.23 50.82 -1.08
CA ALA A 132 16.47 50.44 -1.77
C ALA A 132 16.68 48.91 -1.78
N SER A 133 17.29 48.47 -2.87
CA SER A 133 17.78 47.15 -3.24
C SER A 133 18.83 46.55 -2.29
N ASP A 134 18.84 45.22 -2.14
CA ASP A 134 20.00 44.34 -2.43
C ASP A 134 19.76 42.89 -1.96
N GLY A 135 20.23 41.91 -2.75
CA GLY A 135 20.59 40.57 -2.25
C GLY A 135 19.76 39.36 -2.73
N LEU A 136 19.96 38.93 -3.98
CA LEU A 136 19.81 37.51 -4.36
C LEU A 136 20.98 36.70 -3.79
N ALA A 137 20.72 35.60 -3.06
CA ALA A 137 21.38 34.30 -3.24
C ALA A 137 20.95 33.28 -2.16
N ALA A 138 20.03 32.37 -2.49
CA ALA A 138 19.99 30.97 -2.05
C ALA A 138 18.66 30.32 -2.49
N GLY A 139 18.68 29.40 -3.46
CA GLY A 139 17.46 28.67 -3.83
C GLY A 139 17.51 27.75 -5.04
N SER A 140 18.65 27.57 -5.72
CA SER A 140 18.72 26.81 -6.98
C SER A 140 18.98 25.30 -6.83
N GLY A 141 19.30 24.78 -5.64
CA GLY A 141 19.62 23.36 -5.43
C GLY A 141 18.40 22.43 -5.34
N THR A 142 17.33 22.86 -4.67
CA THR A 142 16.20 21.98 -4.32
C THR A 142 15.20 21.81 -5.47
N GLN A 143 15.04 22.83 -6.32
CA GLN A 143 14.14 22.73 -7.50
C GLN A 143 14.71 21.82 -8.59
N SER A 144 16.04 21.74 -8.72
CA SER A 144 16.71 20.88 -9.71
C SER A 144 16.51 19.39 -9.42
N ILE A 145 16.58 18.98 -8.14
CA ILE A 145 16.41 17.59 -7.73
C ILE A 145 14.95 17.16 -7.89
N LEU A 146 13.99 17.99 -7.46
CA LEU A 146 12.56 17.69 -7.59
C LEU A 146 12.12 17.61 -9.06
N ALA A 147 12.60 18.52 -9.92
CA ALA A 147 12.32 18.49 -11.35
C ALA A 147 12.94 17.26 -12.04
N SER A 148 14.13 16.83 -11.61
CA SER A 148 14.78 15.61 -12.12
C SER A 148 14.04 14.33 -11.70
N GLN A 149 13.51 14.27 -10.47
CA GLN A 149 12.71 13.16 -9.96
C GLN A 149 11.34 13.08 -10.66
N ILE A 150 10.66 14.21 -10.82
CA ILE A 150 9.38 14.28 -11.54
C ILE A 150 9.58 13.86 -13.01
N ASN A 151 10.67 14.27 -13.65
CA ASN A 151 10.95 13.88 -15.03
C ASN A 151 11.32 12.39 -15.16
N ALA A 152 12.02 11.81 -14.19
CA ALA A 152 12.35 10.39 -14.16
C ALA A 152 11.10 9.51 -13.95
N GLU A 153 10.22 9.89 -13.01
CA GLU A 153 8.94 9.19 -12.80
C GLU A 153 8.00 9.36 -14.00
N ALA A 154 7.94 10.54 -14.59
CA ALA A 154 7.14 10.78 -15.80
C ALA A 154 7.71 10.05 -17.03
N ALA A 155 9.02 9.79 -17.09
CA ALA A 155 9.61 8.94 -18.13
C ALA A 155 9.24 7.47 -17.93
N GLY A 156 9.24 6.97 -16.69
CA GLY A 156 8.78 5.63 -16.35
C GLY A 156 7.31 5.40 -16.70
N LEU A 157 6.44 6.34 -16.32
CA LEU A 157 5.02 6.31 -16.67
C LEU A 157 4.77 6.41 -18.18
N ARG A 158 5.56 7.20 -18.92
CA ARG A 158 5.47 7.27 -20.39
C ARG A 158 5.90 5.96 -21.04
N ALA A 159 6.90 5.27 -20.50
CA ALA A 159 7.34 3.96 -20.98
C ALA A 159 6.28 2.87 -20.74
N GLU A 160 5.65 2.87 -19.56
CA GLU A 160 4.53 1.95 -19.26
C GLU A 160 3.30 2.23 -20.12
N VAL A 161 2.94 3.49 -20.31
CA VAL A 161 1.83 3.88 -21.20
C VAL A 161 2.14 3.57 -22.66
N ALA A 162 3.39 3.70 -23.10
CA ALA A 162 3.82 3.30 -24.44
C ALA A 162 3.76 1.78 -24.65
N SER A 163 4.15 1.00 -23.62
CA SER A 163 4.00 -0.46 -23.62
C SER A 163 2.53 -0.86 -23.73
N ILE A 164 1.66 -0.28 -22.91
CA ILE A 164 0.21 -0.54 -22.94
C ILE A 164 -0.42 -0.10 -24.28
N ARG A 165 0.03 1.02 -24.85
CA ARG A 165 -0.41 1.46 -26.19
C ARG A 165 0.06 0.53 -27.30
N SER A 166 1.27 -0.01 -27.21
CA SER A 166 1.78 -1.03 -28.14
C SER A 166 0.94 -2.30 -28.08
N LEU A 167 0.51 -2.71 -26.88
CA LEU A 167 -0.38 -3.86 -26.68
C LEU A 167 -1.80 -3.64 -27.23
N LEU A 168 -2.26 -2.39 -27.27
CA LEU A 168 -3.61 -2.03 -27.75
C LEU A 168 -3.66 -1.63 -29.24
N ALA A 169 -2.52 -1.31 -29.87
CA ALA A 169 -2.47 -0.82 -31.25
C ALA A 169 -2.39 -1.94 -32.32
N GLY A 170 -2.07 -3.18 -31.92
CA GLY A 170 -2.17 -4.34 -32.81
C GLY A 170 -3.59 -4.87 -32.83
N ASN A 171 -4.30 -4.74 -33.95
CA ASN A 171 -5.60 -5.39 -34.15
C ASN A 171 -5.51 -6.87 -33.75
N MET A 172 -6.22 -7.22 -32.68
CA MET A 172 -6.22 -8.54 -32.08
C MET A 172 -6.83 -9.59 -33.02
N THR A 173 -5.99 -10.19 -33.85
CA THR A 173 -6.24 -11.54 -34.38
C THR A 173 -5.91 -12.58 -33.30
N GLU A 174 -6.46 -13.79 -33.40
CA GLU A 174 -6.19 -14.90 -32.46
C GLU A 174 -4.67 -15.18 -32.27
N ALA A 175 -3.84 -14.84 -33.26
CA ALA A 175 -2.38 -14.89 -33.15
C ALA A 175 -1.80 -13.87 -32.13
N GLY A 176 -2.45 -12.72 -31.95
CA GLY A 176 -2.10 -11.74 -30.91
C GLY A 176 -2.50 -12.19 -29.51
N TRP A 177 -3.56 -12.99 -29.40
CA TRP A 177 -3.85 -13.73 -28.16
C TRP A 177 -2.73 -14.73 -27.88
N SER A 178 -2.24 -15.47 -28.87
CA SER A 178 -1.13 -16.42 -28.71
C SER A 178 0.22 -15.76 -28.36
N LEU A 179 0.44 -14.49 -28.73
CA LEU A 179 1.66 -13.75 -28.43
C LEU A 179 1.63 -13.10 -27.04
N LEU A 180 0.45 -12.68 -26.57
CA LEU A 180 0.19 -12.27 -25.18
C LEU A 180 0.10 -13.48 -24.24
N SER A 181 -0.45 -14.60 -24.72
CA SER A 181 -0.40 -15.91 -24.10
C SER A 181 0.84 -16.67 -24.56
N GLY A 182 2.01 -16.03 -24.44
CA GLY A 182 3.25 -16.80 -24.34
C GLY A 182 3.00 -17.89 -23.31
N ALA A 183 2.89 -19.12 -23.78
CA ALA A 183 2.25 -20.18 -23.05
C ALA A 183 2.99 -20.44 -21.72
N SER A 184 2.36 -19.98 -20.65
CA SER A 184 2.20 -20.79 -19.45
C SER A 184 0.76 -20.58 -19.01
N GLY A 185 -0.02 -21.65 -18.89
CA GLY A 185 -1.40 -21.64 -18.37
C GLY A 185 -1.46 -21.33 -16.86
N ALA A 186 -0.71 -20.33 -16.40
CA ALA A 186 -0.53 -20.00 -15.01
C ALA A 186 -1.73 -19.19 -14.48
N THR A 187 -2.28 -19.62 -13.34
CA THR A 187 -3.38 -18.91 -12.67
C THR A 187 -2.80 -17.77 -11.83
N PRO A 188 -3.26 -16.51 -11.97
CA PRO A 188 -2.72 -15.40 -11.19
C PRO A 188 -3.09 -15.51 -9.69
N LEU A 189 -2.14 -15.21 -8.79
CA LEU A 189 -2.41 -15.16 -7.35
C LEU A 189 -3.24 -13.91 -7.01
N THR A 190 -4.51 -14.11 -6.63
CA THR A 190 -5.42 -13.00 -6.24
C THR A 190 -5.54 -12.85 -4.72
N PRO A 191 -5.84 -11.64 -4.21
CA PRO A 191 -6.14 -11.44 -2.79
C PRO A 191 -7.28 -12.32 -2.27
N GLU A 192 -8.28 -12.62 -3.11
CA GLU A 192 -9.43 -13.45 -2.77
C GLU A 192 -9.03 -14.92 -2.58
N LEU A 193 -8.07 -15.42 -3.37
CA LEU A 193 -7.49 -16.76 -3.16
C LEU A 193 -6.71 -16.81 -1.84
N VAL A 194 -5.87 -15.80 -1.60
CA VAL A 194 -5.09 -15.70 -0.36
C VAL A 194 -6.02 -15.61 0.85
N ALA A 195 -7.09 -14.81 0.78
CA ALA A 195 -8.03 -14.66 1.88
C ALA A 195 -8.58 -15.99 2.40
N ARG A 196 -8.75 -17.01 1.54
CA ARG A 196 -9.22 -18.35 1.94
C ARG A 196 -8.30 -19.06 2.95
N LEU A 197 -7.03 -18.70 3.01
CA LEU A 197 -6.06 -19.21 3.99
C LEU A 197 -6.16 -18.45 5.32
N PHE A 198 -6.81 -17.29 5.32
CA PHE A 198 -6.83 -16.29 6.39
C PHE A 198 -8.24 -16.05 7.00
N VAL A 199 -9.27 -16.75 6.51
CA VAL A 199 -10.66 -16.65 7.01
C VAL A 199 -10.81 -17.33 8.38
N PRO A 200 -11.65 -16.77 9.28
CA PRO A 200 -12.39 -15.51 9.15
C PRO A 200 -11.69 -14.25 9.66
N GLU A 201 -10.50 -14.36 10.27
CA GLU A 201 -9.97 -13.29 11.11
C GLU A 201 -9.38 -12.10 10.32
N THR A 202 -9.01 -12.29 9.04
CA THR A 202 -8.22 -11.29 8.31
C THR A 202 -9.02 -10.46 7.32
N PRO A 203 -8.99 -9.12 7.44
CA PRO A 203 -9.64 -8.24 6.46
C PRO A 203 -9.02 -8.37 5.05
N LEU A 204 -9.86 -8.59 4.04
CA LEU A 204 -9.43 -8.64 2.63
C LEU A 204 -8.68 -7.37 2.19
N GLY A 205 -9.02 -6.21 2.78
CA GLY A 205 -8.35 -4.95 2.50
C GLY A 205 -6.85 -4.98 2.84
N ASN A 206 -6.46 -5.64 3.95
CA ASN A 206 -5.06 -5.76 4.35
C ASN A 206 -4.30 -6.64 3.36
N ILE A 207 -4.88 -7.78 2.99
CA ILE A 207 -4.31 -8.68 1.99
C ILE A 207 -4.11 -7.94 0.67
N ARG A 208 -5.14 -7.24 0.17
CA ARG A 208 -5.05 -6.47 -1.08
C ARG A 208 -3.96 -5.39 -1.03
N ARG A 209 -3.77 -4.73 0.11
CA ARG A 209 -2.77 -3.68 0.30
C ARG A 209 -1.34 -4.23 0.36
N HIS A 210 -1.14 -5.38 0.99
CA HIS A 210 0.19 -5.86 1.37
C HIS A 210 0.69 -7.03 0.52
N LEU A 211 -0.19 -7.82 -0.08
CA LEU A 211 0.18 -8.97 -0.93
C LEU A 211 1.13 -8.59 -2.08
N PRO A 212 0.98 -7.43 -2.77
CA PRO A 212 1.94 -7.04 -3.80
C PRO A 212 3.38 -6.92 -3.29
N ASN A 213 3.58 -6.47 -2.05
CA ASN A 213 4.91 -6.33 -1.46
C ASN A 213 5.52 -7.69 -1.10
N VAL A 214 4.69 -8.62 -0.61
CA VAL A 214 5.11 -10.01 -0.35
C VAL A 214 5.55 -10.68 -1.66
N ARG A 215 4.74 -10.57 -2.72
CA ARG A 215 5.05 -11.09 -4.06
C ARG A 215 6.34 -10.48 -4.62
N ALA A 216 6.51 -9.17 -4.50
CA ALA A 216 7.71 -8.47 -4.95
C ALA A 216 8.97 -8.96 -4.21
N GLY A 217 8.87 -9.16 -2.89
CA GLY A 217 9.95 -9.74 -2.09
C GLY A 217 10.32 -11.14 -2.57
N LEU A 218 9.34 -12.05 -2.68
CA LEU A 218 9.58 -13.42 -3.13
C LEU A 218 10.23 -13.47 -4.52
N ARG A 219 9.75 -12.66 -5.47
CA ARG A 219 10.36 -12.53 -6.81
C ARG A 219 11.80 -12.04 -6.76
N ALA A 220 12.11 -11.07 -5.92
CA ALA A 220 13.47 -10.53 -5.80
C ALA A 220 14.49 -11.58 -5.34
N TYR A 221 14.02 -12.63 -4.63
CA TYR A 221 14.84 -13.74 -4.16
C TYR A 221 14.64 -15.04 -4.96
N GLY A 222 13.87 -15.02 -6.06
CA GLY A 222 13.61 -16.21 -6.88
C GLY A 222 12.69 -17.27 -6.24
N LEU A 223 12.02 -16.93 -5.14
CA LEU A 223 11.13 -17.81 -4.36
C LEU A 223 9.70 -17.82 -4.96
N ILE A 224 9.61 -18.07 -6.27
CA ILE A 224 8.38 -17.89 -7.06
C ILE A 224 7.58 -19.17 -7.25
N ASP A 225 8.02 -20.28 -6.68
CA ASP A 225 7.28 -21.53 -6.69
C ASP A 225 6.18 -21.56 -5.62
N ARG A 226 5.22 -22.46 -5.82
CA ARG A 226 4.05 -22.62 -4.95
C ARG A 226 4.46 -22.93 -3.51
N ASP A 227 5.44 -23.80 -3.28
CA ASP A 227 5.82 -24.21 -1.94
C ASP A 227 6.37 -23.04 -1.13
N MET A 228 7.24 -22.23 -1.72
CA MET A 228 7.77 -21.04 -1.05
C MET A 228 6.73 -19.93 -0.89
N LEU A 229 5.79 -19.78 -1.82
CA LEU A 229 4.63 -18.91 -1.62
C LEU A 229 3.81 -19.36 -0.40
N LEU A 230 3.47 -20.64 -0.32
CA LEU A 230 2.68 -21.18 0.79
C LEU A 230 3.43 -21.05 2.11
N MET A 231 4.74 -21.28 2.11
CA MET A 231 5.61 -21.08 3.26
C MET A 231 5.57 -19.62 3.76
N ALA A 232 5.63 -18.65 2.84
CA ALA A 232 5.54 -17.23 3.17
C ALA A 232 4.17 -16.85 3.73
N LEU A 233 3.08 -17.25 3.07
CA LEU A 233 1.72 -16.95 3.50
C LEU A 233 1.39 -17.60 4.86
N ALA A 234 1.78 -18.86 5.06
CA ALA A 234 1.59 -19.55 6.33
C ALA A 234 2.41 -18.93 7.46
N THR A 235 3.63 -18.43 7.16
CA THR A 235 4.42 -17.65 8.12
C THR A 235 3.68 -16.37 8.53
N ILE A 236 3.21 -15.59 7.55
CA ILE A 236 2.46 -14.36 7.81
C ILE A 236 1.24 -14.65 8.70
N ARG A 237 0.51 -15.73 8.42
CA ARG A 237 -0.65 -16.14 9.23
C ARG A 237 -0.26 -16.37 10.69
N ALA A 238 0.84 -17.06 10.93
CA ALA A 238 1.27 -17.42 12.27
C ALA A 238 1.83 -16.22 13.06
N GLU A 239 2.51 -15.28 12.40
CA GLU A 239 3.15 -14.15 13.04
C GLU A 239 2.23 -12.93 13.19
N THR A 240 1.51 -12.56 12.14
CA THR A 240 0.82 -11.26 12.07
C THR A 240 -0.67 -11.36 11.79
N GLU A 241 -1.21 -12.57 11.58
CA GLU A 241 -2.61 -12.95 11.32
C GLU A 241 -3.39 -12.00 10.40
N GLY A 242 -3.65 -10.77 10.81
CA GLY A 242 -4.23 -9.68 10.02
C GLY A 242 -3.47 -9.24 8.76
N PHE A 243 -2.37 -9.89 8.37
CA PHE A 243 -1.63 -9.61 7.13
C PHE A 243 -1.09 -8.17 7.04
N VAL A 244 -0.59 -7.65 8.17
CA VAL A 244 -0.04 -6.30 8.28
C VAL A 244 1.35 -6.42 8.92
N PRO A 245 2.37 -5.71 8.42
CA PRO A 245 3.63 -5.61 9.14
C PRO A 245 3.42 -4.78 10.42
N ILE A 246 3.67 -5.38 11.58
CA ILE A 246 3.38 -4.77 12.88
C ILE A 246 4.57 -4.89 13.82
N ASP A 247 4.62 -3.99 14.79
CA ASP A 247 5.45 -4.14 15.98
C ASP A 247 4.94 -5.30 16.84
N GLU A 248 5.87 -6.03 17.46
CA GLU A 248 5.58 -6.93 18.55
C GLU A 248 4.94 -6.18 19.72
N PHE A 249 3.93 -6.77 20.33
CA PHE A 249 3.28 -6.22 21.52
C PHE A 249 4.05 -6.57 22.79
N GLN A 250 3.91 -5.74 23.82
CA GLN A 250 4.44 -6.07 25.14
C GLN A 250 3.74 -7.33 25.68
N SER A 251 4.53 -8.23 26.25
CA SER A 251 4.06 -9.49 26.82
C SER A 251 4.98 -9.93 27.96
N GLN A 252 4.54 -10.89 28.75
CA GLN A 252 5.38 -11.53 29.78
C GLN A 252 6.65 -12.19 29.23
N TYR A 253 6.75 -12.44 27.92
CA TYR A 253 7.89 -13.08 27.29
C TYR A 253 8.97 -12.09 26.82
N ASN A 254 8.62 -10.80 26.73
CA ASN A 254 9.53 -9.74 26.32
C ASN A 254 9.66 -8.63 27.37
N THR A 255 8.76 -8.56 28.35
CA THR A 255 8.69 -7.49 29.35
C THR A 255 8.48 -8.07 30.75
N GLU A 256 9.30 -7.68 31.71
CA GLU A 256 9.15 -7.94 33.15
C GLU A 256 8.75 -6.66 33.89
N LYS A 257 9.49 -5.55 33.71
CA LYS A 257 9.31 -4.29 34.45
C LYS A 257 9.13 -3.10 33.52
N VAL A 258 9.99 -2.97 32.53
CA VAL A 258 9.99 -1.88 31.53
C VAL A 258 9.81 -2.49 30.15
N PRO A 259 9.05 -1.86 29.22
CA PRO A 259 8.78 -2.44 27.91
C PRO A 259 10.03 -2.98 27.22
N PHE A 260 10.01 -4.27 26.88
CA PHE A 260 11.10 -5.00 26.22
C PHE A 260 12.39 -5.16 27.03
N ASP A 261 12.37 -4.98 28.36
CA ASP A 261 13.55 -5.11 29.21
C ASP A 261 14.16 -6.52 29.21
N LEU A 262 13.37 -7.57 28.95
CA LEU A 262 13.91 -8.92 28.79
C LEU A 262 14.81 -9.04 27.56
N TYR A 263 14.77 -8.10 26.62
CA TYR A 263 15.67 -8.06 25.46
C TYR A 263 16.91 -7.20 25.68
N GLU A 264 17.10 -6.58 26.84
CA GLU A 264 18.29 -5.76 27.13
C GLU A 264 19.59 -6.58 27.12
N PRO A 265 20.75 -5.96 26.82
CA PRO A 265 22.01 -6.65 26.55
C PRO A 265 22.56 -7.46 27.74
N ASP A 266 22.17 -7.13 28.96
CA ASP A 266 22.59 -7.84 30.17
C ASP A 266 21.82 -9.15 30.40
N THR A 267 20.65 -9.32 29.76
CA THR A 267 19.82 -10.51 29.90
C THR A 267 20.30 -11.68 29.03
N PRO A 268 19.93 -12.93 29.37
CA PRO A 268 20.22 -14.09 28.52
C PRO A 268 19.60 -14.01 27.12
N ILE A 269 18.44 -13.35 26.98
CA ILE A 269 17.73 -13.23 25.69
C ILE A 269 18.40 -12.15 24.84
N GLY A 270 18.67 -10.97 25.40
CA GLY A 270 19.34 -9.88 24.69
C GLY A 270 20.71 -10.30 24.15
N LYS A 271 21.48 -11.07 24.93
CA LYS A 271 22.76 -11.66 24.45
C LYS A 271 22.59 -12.55 23.23
N LYS A 272 21.55 -13.38 23.17
CA LYS A 272 21.25 -14.23 22.00
C LYS A 272 20.76 -13.42 20.80
N LEU A 273 20.09 -12.31 21.06
CA LEU A 273 19.63 -11.33 20.06
C LEU A 273 20.76 -10.42 19.53
N GLY A 274 21.95 -10.52 20.12
CA GLY A 274 23.10 -9.68 19.80
C GLY A 274 22.92 -8.22 20.20
N ASN A 275 22.05 -7.96 21.18
CA ASN A 275 21.89 -6.64 21.76
C ASN A 275 23.12 -6.31 22.61
N THR A 276 23.61 -5.07 22.50
CA THR A 276 24.89 -4.65 23.09
C THR A 276 24.83 -3.30 23.80
N GLU A 277 23.82 -2.47 23.49
CA GLU A 277 23.64 -1.14 24.07
C GLU A 277 22.37 -1.11 24.92
N ALA A 278 22.37 -0.28 25.97
CA ALA A 278 21.17 -0.04 26.76
C ALA A 278 20.06 0.59 25.89
N GLY A 279 18.84 0.07 26.00
CA GLY A 279 17.69 0.43 25.18
C GLY A 279 17.55 -0.39 23.90
N ASP A 280 18.49 -1.31 23.61
CA ASP A 280 18.40 -2.20 22.47
C ASP A 280 17.17 -3.10 22.49
N GLY A 281 16.69 -3.46 23.68
CA GLY A 281 15.52 -4.32 23.80
C GLY A 281 14.30 -3.72 23.14
N ALA A 282 13.99 -2.46 23.48
CA ALA A 282 12.88 -1.73 22.88
C ALA A 282 13.18 -1.27 21.44
N ARG A 283 14.42 -0.88 21.16
CA ARG A 283 14.83 -0.41 19.82
C ARG A 283 14.71 -1.50 18.77
N PHE A 284 15.15 -2.72 19.08
CA PHE A 284 15.17 -3.89 18.19
C PHE A 284 14.13 -4.96 18.55
N LYS A 285 12.97 -4.54 19.04
CA LYS A 285 11.78 -5.41 19.20
C LYS A 285 11.32 -6.03 17.88
N GLY A 286 10.45 -7.05 17.94
CA GLY A 286 9.90 -7.71 16.74
C GLY A 286 9.18 -6.76 15.81
N ARG A 287 9.44 -6.85 14.49
CA ARG A 287 8.78 -6.04 13.44
C ARG A 287 8.53 -6.79 12.14
N GLY A 288 7.59 -6.28 11.35
CA GLY A 288 7.31 -6.75 10.00
C GLY A 288 6.55 -8.08 9.95
N PHE A 289 6.47 -8.67 8.76
CA PHE A 289 5.73 -9.92 8.51
C PHE A 289 6.34 -11.15 9.20
N VAL A 290 7.65 -11.12 9.43
CA VAL A 290 8.42 -12.26 10.00
C VAL A 290 8.80 -12.02 11.47
N GLN A 291 8.37 -10.90 12.07
CA GLN A 291 8.72 -10.50 13.44
C GLN A 291 10.25 -10.52 13.67
N LEU A 292 10.98 -9.72 12.90
CA LEU A 292 12.43 -9.57 13.02
C LEU A 292 12.79 -8.94 14.37
N THR A 293 13.57 -9.64 15.20
CA THR A 293 13.91 -9.21 16.57
C THR A 293 15.41 -9.29 16.82
N GLY A 294 15.98 -8.30 17.51
CA GLY A 294 17.37 -8.27 17.97
C GLY A 294 18.34 -7.57 17.03
N ARG A 295 19.25 -6.76 17.60
CA ARG A 295 20.22 -5.94 16.86
C ARG A 295 21.01 -6.75 15.82
N TRP A 296 21.43 -7.96 16.15
CA TRP A 296 22.17 -8.80 15.21
C TRP A 296 21.35 -9.10 13.95
N ASN A 297 20.08 -9.47 14.10
CA ASN A 297 19.20 -9.76 12.97
C ASN A 297 18.89 -8.51 12.14
N TYR A 298 18.67 -7.36 12.78
CA TYR A 298 18.49 -6.09 12.07
C TYR A 298 19.73 -5.70 11.26
N ALA A 299 20.93 -5.86 11.82
CA ALA A 299 22.18 -5.59 11.14
C ALA A 299 22.41 -6.56 9.96
N GLU A 300 22.25 -7.86 10.20
CA GLU A 300 22.55 -8.90 9.22
C GLU A 300 21.56 -8.86 8.04
N LEU A 301 20.26 -8.88 8.31
CA LEU A 301 19.27 -8.86 7.23
C LEU A 301 19.21 -7.48 6.57
N GLY A 302 19.36 -6.39 7.33
CA GLY A 302 19.45 -5.04 6.77
C GLY A 302 20.55 -4.91 5.73
N LYS A 303 21.73 -5.44 6.02
CA LYS A 303 22.84 -5.51 5.06
C LYS A 303 22.47 -6.31 3.80
N GLN A 304 21.81 -7.45 3.95
CA GLN A 304 21.44 -8.32 2.82
C GLN A 304 20.39 -7.67 1.90
N ILE A 305 19.47 -6.85 2.45
CA ILE A 305 18.49 -6.09 1.66
C ILE A 305 18.97 -4.68 1.28
N ASN A 306 20.20 -4.31 1.66
CA ASN A 306 20.79 -2.98 1.49
C ASN A 306 19.95 -1.83 2.10
N VAL A 307 19.49 -2.03 3.34
CA VAL A 307 18.78 -1.04 4.17
C VAL A 307 19.43 -0.97 5.55
N ASP A 308 19.76 0.23 6.01
CA ASP A 308 20.34 0.43 7.35
C ASP A 308 19.25 0.37 8.45
N LEU A 309 18.87 -0.86 8.79
CA LEU A 309 17.90 -1.15 9.84
C LEU A 309 18.46 -0.97 11.26
N VAL A 310 19.78 -0.82 11.42
CA VAL A 310 20.36 -0.50 12.73
C VAL A 310 20.13 0.97 13.06
N ALA A 311 20.34 1.85 12.07
CA ALA A 311 20.03 3.26 12.20
C ALA A 311 18.52 3.52 12.27
N GLN A 312 17.74 2.85 11.42
CA GLN A 312 16.29 3.08 11.26
C GLN A 312 15.49 1.76 11.38
N PRO A 313 15.36 1.17 12.58
CA PRO A 313 14.71 -0.12 12.77
C PRO A 313 13.21 -0.11 12.44
N GLU A 314 12.54 1.04 12.53
CA GLU A 314 11.13 1.21 12.16
C GLU A 314 10.84 0.91 10.70
N LEU A 315 11.84 1.02 9.81
CA LEU A 315 11.72 0.65 8.39
C LEU A 315 11.37 -0.82 8.19
N ALA A 316 11.63 -1.70 9.16
CA ALA A 316 11.19 -3.09 9.10
C ALA A 316 9.65 -3.26 9.04
N ASN A 317 8.88 -2.22 9.39
CA ASN A 317 7.42 -2.20 9.21
C ASN A 317 6.97 -1.53 7.90
N ASP A 318 7.86 -0.91 7.12
CA ASP A 318 7.50 -0.47 5.79
C ASP A 318 7.09 -1.70 4.96
N PRO A 319 5.90 -1.71 4.32
CA PRO A 319 5.41 -2.91 3.65
C PRO A 319 6.35 -3.49 2.59
N LYS A 320 7.08 -2.63 1.86
CA LYS A 320 8.02 -3.06 0.82
C LYS A 320 9.23 -3.73 1.47
N ILE A 321 9.80 -3.09 2.48
CA ILE A 321 10.95 -3.61 3.24
C ILE A 321 10.58 -4.88 4.00
N ALA A 322 9.41 -4.93 4.64
CA ALA A 322 8.90 -6.10 5.34
C ALA A 322 8.73 -7.31 4.39
N GLY A 323 8.25 -7.08 3.16
CA GLY A 323 8.17 -8.11 2.12
C GLY A 323 9.54 -8.63 1.69
N GLN A 324 10.53 -7.74 1.54
CA GLN A 324 11.92 -8.11 1.26
C GLN A 324 12.55 -8.88 2.42
N LEU A 325 12.34 -8.45 3.67
CA LEU A 325 12.84 -9.13 4.86
C LEU A 325 12.27 -10.54 4.98
N LEU A 326 10.97 -10.72 4.77
CA LEU A 326 10.35 -12.04 4.75
C LEU A 326 11.01 -12.96 3.72
N ALA A 327 11.14 -12.49 2.48
CA ALA A 327 11.75 -13.27 1.40
C ALA A 327 13.23 -13.57 1.65
N CYS A 328 14.00 -12.57 2.09
CA CYS A 328 15.40 -12.71 2.47
C CYS A 328 15.60 -13.75 3.57
N PHE A 329 14.74 -13.71 4.59
CA PHE A 329 14.77 -14.68 5.68
C PHE A 329 14.53 -16.10 5.17
N LEU A 330 13.51 -16.29 4.33
CA LEU A 330 13.19 -17.59 3.74
C LEU A 330 14.31 -18.09 2.83
N ALA A 331 14.90 -17.21 2.01
CA ALA A 331 16.02 -17.55 1.14
C ALA A 331 17.24 -18.07 1.94
N ASN A 332 17.54 -17.44 3.08
CA ASN A 332 18.63 -17.89 3.97
C ASN A 332 18.43 -19.30 4.55
N LYS A 333 17.22 -19.85 4.47
CA LYS A 333 16.85 -21.18 4.97
C LYS A 333 16.26 -22.07 3.89
N GLU A 334 16.34 -21.67 2.62
CA GLU A 334 15.57 -22.26 1.52
C GLU A 334 15.79 -23.77 1.40
N ASP A 335 17.03 -24.23 1.29
CA ASP A 335 17.35 -25.66 1.11
C ASP A 335 16.78 -26.52 2.25
N ALA A 336 16.90 -26.04 3.49
CA ALA A 336 16.40 -26.74 4.66
C ALA A 336 14.87 -26.73 4.72
N ILE A 337 14.23 -25.61 4.35
CA ILE A 337 12.78 -25.49 4.24
C ILE A 337 12.27 -26.46 3.19
N ARG A 338 12.83 -26.44 1.98
CA ARG A 338 12.43 -27.31 0.87
C ARG A 338 12.57 -28.78 1.22
N THR A 339 13.68 -29.15 1.88
CA THR A 339 13.89 -30.52 2.35
C THR A 339 12.80 -30.94 3.34
N ALA A 340 12.44 -30.07 4.28
CA ALA A 340 11.37 -30.35 5.24
C ALA A 340 9.99 -30.44 4.57
N LEU A 341 9.68 -29.54 3.63
CA LEU A 341 8.42 -29.56 2.89
C LEU A 341 8.28 -30.82 2.02
N ALA A 342 9.35 -31.23 1.33
CA ALA A 342 9.38 -32.46 0.54
C ALA A 342 9.16 -33.72 1.40
N ALA A 343 9.59 -33.71 2.66
CA ALA A 343 9.34 -34.77 3.63
C ALA A 343 7.95 -34.68 4.31
N GLY A 344 7.15 -33.64 4.01
CA GLY A 344 5.88 -33.36 4.69
C GLY A 344 6.05 -32.90 6.15
N ASP A 345 7.27 -32.54 6.57
CA ASP A 345 7.57 -32.11 7.94
C ASP A 345 7.39 -30.60 8.12
N LEU A 346 6.12 -30.19 8.15
CA LEU A 346 5.74 -28.78 8.37
C LEU A 346 6.23 -28.25 9.71
N LYS A 347 6.44 -29.12 10.71
CA LYS A 347 6.90 -28.72 12.04
C LYS A 347 8.36 -28.26 11.98
N THR A 348 9.20 -29.01 11.29
CA THR A 348 10.59 -28.59 11.02
C THR A 348 10.64 -27.36 10.13
N ALA A 349 9.84 -27.29 9.05
CA ALA A 349 9.76 -26.10 8.20
C ALA A 349 9.40 -24.84 9.00
N ARG A 350 8.40 -24.92 9.89
CA ARG A 350 8.02 -23.81 10.77
C ARG A 350 9.14 -23.45 11.76
N LYS A 351 9.79 -24.44 12.36
CA LYS A 351 10.87 -24.22 13.33
C LYS A 351 12.07 -23.50 12.70
N LEU A 352 12.35 -23.74 11.42
CA LEU A 352 13.40 -23.03 10.69
C LEU A 352 13.14 -21.52 10.56
N VAL A 353 11.87 -21.11 10.57
CA VAL A 353 11.47 -19.69 10.45
C VAL A 353 11.34 -19.01 11.82
N ASN A 354 10.62 -19.63 12.75
CA ASN A 354 10.31 -19.00 14.04
C ASN A 354 11.32 -19.35 15.15
N GLY A 355 12.18 -20.35 14.96
CA GLY A 355 13.05 -20.89 16.00
C GLY A 355 12.34 -21.78 17.04
N GLY A 356 11.00 -21.86 16.98
CA GLY A 356 10.15 -22.64 17.87
C GLY A 356 8.89 -23.20 17.20
N SER A 357 7.92 -23.64 18.01
CA SER A 357 6.63 -24.19 17.54
C SER A 357 5.43 -23.30 17.86
N HIS A 358 5.65 -22.07 18.34
CA HIS A 358 4.56 -21.13 18.60
C HIS A 358 3.86 -20.75 17.30
N GLY A 359 2.53 -20.77 17.34
CA GLY A 359 1.69 -20.54 16.16
C GLY A 359 1.70 -21.67 15.12
N PHE A 360 2.23 -22.86 15.45
CA PHE A 360 2.29 -23.97 14.50
C PHE A 360 0.91 -24.39 13.97
N ASP A 361 -0.14 -24.39 14.80
CA ASP A 361 -1.48 -24.75 14.34
C ASP A 361 -2.01 -23.77 13.29
N ARG A 362 -1.81 -22.46 13.50
CA ARG A 362 -2.16 -21.41 12.53
C ARG A 362 -1.34 -21.51 11.25
N PHE A 363 -0.05 -21.80 11.38
CA PHE A 363 0.84 -22.05 10.25
C PHE A 363 0.34 -23.24 9.42
N LYS A 364 0.11 -24.39 10.07
CA LYS A 364 -0.32 -25.62 9.43
C LYS A 364 -1.67 -25.46 8.75
N ASP A 365 -2.65 -24.86 9.43
CA ASP A 365 -3.98 -24.59 8.87
C ASP A 365 -3.90 -23.74 7.59
N ALA A 366 -3.13 -22.65 7.61
CA ALA A 366 -2.93 -21.83 6.41
C ALA A 366 -2.21 -22.57 5.29
N TYR A 367 -1.18 -23.36 5.62
CA TYR A 367 -0.44 -24.16 4.64
C TYR A 367 -1.35 -25.19 3.97
N ASP A 368 -2.10 -25.97 4.76
CA ASP A 368 -3.03 -26.99 4.27
C ASP A 368 -4.15 -26.37 3.41
N LYS A 369 -4.72 -25.24 3.83
CA LYS A 369 -5.68 -24.46 3.03
C LYS A 369 -5.05 -23.97 1.73
N GLY A 370 -3.78 -23.56 1.76
CA GLY A 370 -3.00 -23.19 0.60
C GLY A 370 -2.87 -24.32 -0.41
N ILE A 371 -2.48 -25.51 0.06
CA ILE A 371 -2.42 -26.73 -0.75
C ILE A 371 -3.77 -27.07 -1.40
N LYS A 372 -4.88 -26.74 -0.73
CA LYS A 372 -6.23 -26.98 -1.27
C LYS A 372 -6.69 -25.92 -2.29
N PHE A 373 -6.36 -24.65 -2.07
CA PHE A 373 -7.02 -23.54 -2.78
C PHE A 373 -6.14 -22.77 -3.75
N ILE A 374 -4.83 -22.76 -3.55
CA ILE A 374 -3.89 -22.12 -4.47
C ILE A 374 -3.44 -23.20 -5.46
N PRO A 375 -3.69 -23.07 -6.77
CA PRO A 375 -3.39 -24.13 -7.74
C PRO A 375 -1.89 -24.29 -7.99
N ASP A 376 -1.52 -25.44 -8.55
CA ASP A 376 -0.18 -25.63 -9.15
C ASP A 376 0.02 -24.69 -10.34
N GLY A 377 1.23 -24.14 -10.47
CA GLY A 377 1.53 -23.14 -11.51
C GLY A 377 0.92 -21.77 -11.26
N VAL A 378 0.59 -21.44 -10.00
CA VAL A 378 0.17 -20.08 -9.63
C VAL A 378 1.29 -19.07 -9.92
N GLU A 379 0.92 -17.91 -10.47
CA GLU A 379 1.89 -16.84 -10.74
C GLU A 379 2.14 -15.99 -9.48
N VAL A 380 3.28 -16.25 -8.82
CA VAL A 380 3.78 -15.47 -7.68
C VAL A 380 4.22 -14.10 -8.11
#